data_AF-A0A6M1LNS1-F1
#
_entry.id   AF-A0A6M1LNS1-F1
#
_cell.length_a   1.000
_cell.length_b   1.000
_cell.length_c   1.000
_cell.angle_alpha   90.00
_cell.angle_beta   90.00
_cell.angle_gamma   90.00
#
_symmetry.space_group_name_H-M   'P 1'
#
loop_
_entity.id
_entity.type
_entity.pdbx_description
1 polymer ?
#
loop_
_entity_poly.entity_id
_entity_poly.type
_entity_poly.pdbx_seq_one_letter_code
_entity_poly.pdbx_strand_id
1 'polypeptide(L)'
;MSTNPMDYSGKDKAELANLRANAERILADPKRSKLHAQARAMLEALPPPPAPTRGGSTAAATATTAAVEQLTALAVELAGVFDLSPPAGTAQPHKFTGADGKPKVGGRQRSKAVAADRYLSHRRGDAIAAIGWIRTLEDEAETGGAWYVDQQNADALPTKLEESFEAAREAFVKRLESIGTPRKA
;
A
#
# COMPACT_ATOMS: atom_id res chain seq x y z
N MET A 1 -20.41 -16.11 46.81
CA MET A 1 -21.07 -15.59 45.60
C MET A 1 -20.29 -16.10 44.40
N SER A 2 -20.87 -17.00 43.62
CA SER A 2 -20.20 -17.56 42.44
C SER A 2 -20.19 -16.50 41.34
N THR A 3 -19.03 -15.90 41.06
CA THR A 3 -18.85 -15.09 39.86
C THR A 3 -18.76 -16.05 38.68
N ASN A 4 -19.79 -16.10 37.85
CA ASN A 4 -19.70 -16.79 36.55
C ASN A 4 -18.43 -16.30 35.84
N PRO A 5 -17.58 -17.21 35.33
CA PRO A 5 -16.46 -16.79 34.51
C PRO A 5 -17.01 -16.07 33.27
N MET A 6 -16.54 -14.85 33.04
CA MET A 6 -16.87 -14.08 31.85
C MET A 6 -16.22 -14.79 30.65
N ASP A 7 -17.01 -15.53 29.87
CA ASP A 7 -16.57 -16.20 28.65
C ASP A 7 -16.76 -15.27 27.44
N TYR A 8 -15.68 -15.04 26.70
CA TYR A 8 -15.63 -14.19 25.51
C TYR A 8 -15.20 -14.95 24.25
N SER A 9 -15.14 -16.29 24.31
CA SER A 9 -14.61 -17.16 23.25
C SER A 9 -15.37 -17.08 21.90
N GLY A 10 -16.58 -16.53 21.88
CA GLY A 10 -17.40 -16.35 20.66
C GLY A 10 -17.49 -14.93 20.11
N LYS A 11 -16.70 -13.97 20.62
CA LYS A 11 -16.77 -12.56 20.20
C LYS A 11 -15.76 -12.24 19.10
N ASP A 12 -16.16 -11.41 18.14
CA ASP A 12 -15.27 -10.96 17.09
C ASP A 12 -14.30 -9.85 17.55
N LYS A 13 -13.33 -9.50 16.70
CA LYS A 13 -12.29 -8.49 17.01
C LYS A 13 -12.88 -7.12 17.34
N ALA A 14 -13.94 -6.70 16.65
CA ALA A 14 -14.57 -5.40 16.86
C ALA A 14 -15.37 -5.38 18.17
N GLU A 15 -16.07 -6.46 18.47
CA GLU A 15 -16.79 -6.64 19.73
C GLU A 15 -15.86 -6.63 20.94
N LEU A 16 -14.72 -7.34 20.86
CA LEU A 16 -13.70 -7.36 21.92
C LEU A 16 -13.07 -5.97 22.12
N ALA A 17 -12.82 -5.23 21.03
CA ALA A 17 -12.31 -3.86 21.10
C ALA A 17 -13.33 -2.91 21.77
N ASN A 18 -14.60 -3.03 21.40
CA ASN A 18 -15.69 -2.24 21.99
C ASN A 18 -15.87 -2.51 23.49
N LEU A 19 -15.78 -3.77 23.92
CA LEU A 19 -15.85 -4.15 25.34
C LEU A 19 -14.69 -3.55 26.14
N ARG A 20 -13.47 -3.65 25.60
CA ARG A 20 -12.28 -3.05 26.20
C ARG A 20 -12.41 -1.53 26.33
N ALA A 21 -12.77 -0.83 25.25
CA ALA A 21 -12.94 0.61 25.25
C ALA A 21 -14.04 1.06 26.23
N ASN A 22 -15.14 0.31 26.34
CA ASN A 22 -16.19 0.60 27.29
C ASN A 22 -15.74 0.42 28.75
N ALA A 23 -14.97 -0.63 29.04
CA ALA A 23 -14.40 -0.87 30.37
C ALA A 23 -13.40 0.23 30.77
N GLU A 24 -12.51 0.63 29.85
CA GLU A 24 -11.57 1.74 30.05
C GLU A 24 -12.29 3.07 30.29
N ARG A 25 -13.35 3.36 29.54
CA ARG A 25 -14.19 4.55 29.74
C ARG A 25 -14.89 4.54 31.11
N ILE A 26 -15.32 3.38 31.58
CA ILE A 26 -15.91 3.24 32.93
C ILE A 26 -14.87 3.54 34.01
N LEU A 27 -13.62 3.07 33.83
CA LEU A 27 -12.53 3.34 34.77
C LEU A 27 -12.06 4.80 34.76
N ALA A 28 -12.12 5.46 33.60
CA ALA A 28 -11.79 6.87 33.47
C ALA A 28 -12.85 7.82 34.07
N ASP A 29 -14.09 7.37 34.25
CA ASP A 29 -15.18 8.18 34.81
C ASP A 29 -15.29 7.99 36.34
N PRO A 30 -14.93 9.00 37.15
CA PRO A 30 -15.00 8.90 38.61
C PRO A 30 -16.43 8.77 39.14
N LYS A 31 -17.46 9.15 38.36
CA LYS A 31 -18.87 9.02 38.75
C LYS A 31 -19.39 7.58 38.66
N ARG A 32 -18.62 6.67 38.04
CA ARG A 32 -18.97 5.25 37.84
C ARG A 32 -18.21 4.30 38.77
N SER A 33 -17.75 4.78 39.92
CA SER A 33 -16.95 4.02 40.89
C SER A 33 -17.55 2.65 41.27
N LYS A 34 -18.89 2.55 41.34
CA LYS A 34 -19.61 1.29 41.60
C LYS A 34 -19.38 0.20 40.54
N LEU A 35 -18.97 0.58 39.33
CA LEU A 35 -18.71 -0.33 38.19
C LEU A 35 -17.22 -0.60 37.97
N HIS A 36 -16.32 0.05 38.72
CA HIS A 36 -14.87 -0.08 38.50
C HIS A 36 -14.37 -1.50 38.73
N ALA A 37 -14.88 -2.19 39.75
CA ALA A 37 -14.49 -3.57 40.03
C ALA A 37 -14.88 -4.51 38.87
N GLN A 38 -16.09 -4.32 38.31
CA GLN A 38 -16.56 -5.09 37.16
C GLN A 38 -15.77 -4.77 35.89
N ALA A 39 -15.42 -3.49 35.66
CA ALA A 39 -14.62 -3.08 34.52
C ALA A 39 -13.19 -3.63 34.59
N ARG A 40 -12.57 -3.69 35.78
CA ARG A 40 -11.27 -4.34 35.98
C ARG A 40 -11.33 -5.84 35.71
N ALA A 41 -12.30 -6.53 36.30
CA ALA A 41 -12.51 -7.96 36.07
C ALA A 41 -12.79 -8.27 34.58
N MET A 42 -13.50 -7.39 33.88
CA MET A 42 -13.71 -7.49 32.44
C MET A 42 -12.40 -7.34 31.66
N LEU A 43 -11.56 -6.35 31.99
CA LEU A 43 -10.26 -6.17 31.33
C LEU A 43 -9.30 -7.34 31.58
N GLU A 44 -9.31 -7.91 32.79
CA GLU A 44 -8.50 -9.08 33.15
C GLU A 44 -8.96 -10.36 32.43
N ALA A 45 -10.27 -10.51 32.21
CA ALA A 45 -10.85 -11.68 31.54
C ALA A 45 -10.86 -11.57 30.00
N LEU A 46 -10.72 -10.36 29.44
CA LEU A 46 -10.65 -10.18 27.99
C LEU A 46 -9.32 -10.75 27.46
N PRO A 47 -9.33 -11.46 26.32
CA PRO A 47 -8.08 -11.88 25.67
C PRO A 47 -7.24 -10.63 25.38
N PRO A 48 -5.89 -10.71 25.49
CA PRO A 48 -5.03 -9.56 25.27
C PRO A 48 -5.37 -8.88 23.94
N PRO A 49 -5.31 -7.53 23.85
CA PRO A 49 -5.56 -6.88 22.58
C PRO A 49 -4.61 -7.50 21.55
N PRO A 50 -5.07 -7.75 20.31
CA PRO A 50 -4.18 -8.21 19.26
C PRO A 50 -3.00 -7.24 19.23
N ALA A 51 -1.78 -7.80 19.23
CA ALA A 51 -0.58 -6.98 19.15
C ALA A 51 -0.79 -6.02 17.97
N PRO A 52 -0.52 -4.71 18.14
CA PRO A 52 -0.62 -3.80 17.01
C PRO A 52 0.23 -4.39 15.90
N THR A 53 -0.38 -4.65 14.75
CA THR A 53 0.31 -5.08 13.54
C THR A 53 1.25 -3.94 13.15
N ARG A 54 2.41 -3.86 13.79
CA ARG A 54 3.50 -2.98 13.33
C ARG A 54 3.86 -3.50 11.95
N GLY A 55 3.74 -2.62 10.97
CA GLY A 55 3.61 -2.96 9.56
C GLY A 55 4.64 -3.93 9.02
N GLY A 56 4.21 -4.73 8.04
CA GLY A 56 5.02 -5.60 7.20
C GLY A 56 5.86 -6.67 7.92
N SER A 57 5.86 -7.90 7.42
CA SER A 57 6.92 -8.85 7.77
C SER A 57 8.29 -8.33 7.31
N THR A 58 9.41 -8.84 7.82
CA THR A 58 10.72 -8.47 7.26
C THR A 58 10.79 -8.78 5.75
N ALA A 59 10.19 -9.89 5.32
CA ALA A 59 10.09 -10.26 3.91
C ALA A 59 9.30 -9.22 3.09
N ALA A 60 8.23 -8.66 3.66
CA ALA A 60 7.42 -7.60 3.09
C ALA A 60 8.25 -6.33 2.80
N ALA A 61 9.05 -5.91 3.78
CA ALA A 61 9.96 -4.78 3.64
C ALA A 61 11.04 -5.07 2.59
N THR A 62 11.67 -6.25 2.63
CA THR A 62 12.69 -6.66 1.66
C THR A 62 12.16 -6.66 0.22
N ALA A 63 10.99 -7.24 -0.02
CA ALA A 63 10.38 -7.26 -1.36
C ALA A 63 10.08 -5.84 -1.87
N THR A 64 9.63 -4.96 -0.99
CA THR A 64 9.36 -3.56 -1.33
C THR A 64 10.64 -2.82 -1.70
N THR A 65 11.72 -3.03 -0.94
CA THR A 65 13.03 -2.46 -1.25
C THR A 65 13.55 -2.97 -2.60
N ALA A 66 13.48 -4.27 -2.86
CA ALA A 66 13.92 -4.86 -4.13
C ALA A 66 13.14 -4.29 -5.33
N ALA A 67 11.82 -4.14 -5.21
CA ALA A 67 11.01 -3.53 -6.26
C ALA A 67 11.39 -2.06 -6.52
N VAL A 68 11.68 -1.29 -5.48
CA VAL A 68 12.16 0.10 -5.61
C VAL A 68 13.52 0.16 -6.32
N GLU A 69 14.44 -0.75 -5.99
CA GLU A 69 15.74 -0.85 -6.66
C GLU A 69 15.58 -1.18 -8.16
N GLN A 70 14.75 -2.17 -8.49
CA GLN A 70 14.45 -2.55 -9.88
C GLN A 70 13.82 -1.40 -10.67
N LEU A 71 12.84 -0.69 -10.10
CA LEU A 71 12.24 0.49 -10.74
C LEU A 71 13.25 1.63 -10.90
N THR A 72 14.13 1.84 -9.92
CA THR A 72 15.16 2.89 -10.01
C THR A 72 16.17 2.57 -11.11
N ALA A 73 16.65 1.33 -11.18
CA ALA A 73 17.54 0.88 -12.24
C ALA A 73 16.89 1.03 -13.62
N LEU A 74 15.63 0.61 -13.75
CA LEU A 74 14.86 0.75 -14.99
C LEU A 74 14.68 2.22 -15.40
N ALA A 75 14.46 3.12 -14.44
CA ALA A 75 14.34 4.54 -14.72
C ALA A 75 15.63 5.12 -15.31
N VAL A 76 16.78 4.74 -14.77
CA VAL A 76 18.09 5.14 -15.29
C VAL A 76 18.34 4.56 -16.69
N GLU A 77 18.08 3.27 -16.86
CA GLU A 77 18.21 2.58 -18.14
C GLU A 77 17.37 3.26 -19.23
N LEU A 78 16.07 3.43 -18.99
CA LEU A 78 15.15 3.98 -19.99
C LEU A 78 15.37 5.47 -20.23
N ALA A 79 15.85 6.23 -19.25
CA ALA A 79 16.30 7.60 -19.47
C ALA A 79 17.55 7.68 -20.37
N GLY A 80 18.35 6.60 -20.46
CA GLY A 80 19.45 6.47 -21.40
C GLY A 80 19.00 6.13 -22.82
N VAL A 81 17.85 5.46 -22.97
CA VAL A 81 17.36 4.93 -24.26
C VAL A 81 16.31 5.84 -24.91
N PHE A 82 15.39 6.40 -24.12
CA PHE A 82 14.25 7.18 -24.59
C PHE A 82 14.44 8.66 -24.32
N ASP A 83 13.94 9.49 -25.24
CA ASP A 83 13.74 10.91 -24.99
C ASP A 83 12.44 11.11 -24.21
N LEU A 84 12.58 11.34 -22.90
CA LEU A 84 11.48 11.55 -21.97
C LEU A 84 11.12 13.04 -21.83
N SER A 85 11.68 13.91 -22.68
CA SER A 85 11.35 15.33 -22.70
C SER A 85 9.90 15.56 -23.14
N PRO A 86 9.28 16.68 -22.73
CA PRO A 86 7.90 16.97 -23.14
C PRO A 86 7.86 17.23 -24.65
N PRO A 87 6.76 16.86 -25.35
CA PRO A 87 6.57 17.25 -26.74
C PRO A 87 6.71 18.77 -26.92
N ALA A 88 7.27 19.19 -28.06
CA ALA A 88 7.42 20.60 -28.40
C ALA A 88 6.08 21.36 -28.24
N GLY A 89 6.13 22.51 -27.56
CA GLY A 89 4.94 23.32 -27.28
C GLY A 89 4.13 22.91 -26.04
N THR A 90 4.58 21.91 -25.26
CA THR A 90 3.97 21.54 -23.98
C THR A 90 4.91 21.85 -22.81
N ALA A 91 4.37 22.44 -21.73
CA ALA A 91 5.17 22.96 -20.61
C ALA A 91 5.36 21.97 -19.45
N GLN A 92 4.66 20.83 -19.44
CA GLN A 92 4.63 19.92 -18.30
C GLN A 92 5.18 18.54 -18.67
N PRO A 93 6.48 18.29 -18.51
CA PRO A 93 7.02 16.95 -18.66
C PRO A 93 6.49 16.04 -17.56
N HIS A 94 5.76 15.00 -17.95
CA HIS A 94 5.52 13.87 -17.06
C HIS A 94 6.84 13.12 -16.86
N LYS A 95 7.56 13.52 -15.81
CA LYS A 95 8.79 12.88 -15.37
C LYS A 95 8.51 11.42 -15.01
N PHE A 96 9.46 10.56 -15.35
CA PHE A 96 9.40 9.13 -15.05
C PHE A 96 9.29 8.85 -13.55
N THR A 97 10.09 9.60 -12.79
CA THR A 97 10.26 9.51 -11.33
C THR A 97 9.60 10.69 -10.61
N GLY A 98 9.61 10.64 -9.28
CA GLY A 98 9.25 11.77 -8.42
C GLY A 98 10.29 12.90 -8.47
N ALA A 99 10.01 13.98 -7.74
CA ALA A 99 10.91 15.15 -7.67
C ALA A 99 12.29 14.81 -7.06
N ASP A 100 12.36 13.75 -6.25
CA ASP A 100 13.56 13.21 -5.62
C ASP A 100 14.33 12.21 -6.51
N GLY A 101 13.88 12.00 -7.75
CA GLY A 101 14.48 11.04 -8.68
C GLY A 101 14.15 9.58 -8.39
N LYS A 102 13.27 9.29 -7.43
CA LYS A 102 12.88 7.93 -7.05
C LYS A 102 11.55 7.50 -7.68
N PRO A 103 11.20 6.20 -7.68
CA PRO A 103 9.86 5.76 -8.06
C PRO A 103 8.78 6.48 -7.25
N LYS A 104 7.71 6.86 -7.95
CA LYS A 104 6.61 7.62 -7.38
C LYS A 104 5.82 6.78 -6.38
N VAL A 105 5.17 7.45 -5.43
CA VAL A 105 4.17 6.84 -4.54
C VAL A 105 2.82 6.81 -5.26
N GLY A 106 2.22 5.63 -5.37
CA GLY A 106 0.89 5.42 -5.98
C GLY A 106 -0.25 6.14 -5.26
N GLY A 107 -1.32 6.45 -5.99
CA GLY A 107 -2.57 7.00 -5.43
C GLY A 107 -3.19 6.04 -4.40
N ARG A 108 -3.20 4.76 -4.73
CA ARG A 108 -3.67 3.65 -3.88
C ARG A 108 -3.00 3.58 -2.53
N GLN A 109 -1.70 3.83 -2.46
CA GLN A 109 -0.98 3.85 -1.19
C GLN A 109 -1.42 5.07 -0.35
N ARG A 110 -1.59 6.23 -0.98
CA ARG A 110 -2.06 7.45 -0.28
C ARG A 110 -3.50 7.30 0.21
N SER A 111 -4.36 6.66 -0.56
CA SER A 111 -5.75 6.38 -0.19
C SER A 111 -5.90 5.16 0.73
N LYS A 112 -4.79 4.48 1.06
CA LYS A 112 -4.76 3.25 1.88
C LYS A 112 -5.51 2.06 1.29
N ALA A 113 -5.78 2.07 -0.02
CA ALA A 113 -6.37 0.93 -0.73
C ALA A 113 -5.38 -0.25 -0.85
N VAL A 114 -4.08 0.03 -0.75
CA VAL A 114 -2.99 -0.96 -0.75
C VAL A 114 -1.95 -0.57 0.30
N ALA A 115 -1.15 -1.54 0.74
CA ALA A 115 -0.06 -1.32 1.69
C ALA A 115 1.09 -0.51 1.08
N ALA A 116 1.48 -0.86 -0.14
CA ALA A 116 2.56 -0.21 -0.88
C ALA A 116 2.22 -0.13 -2.37
N ASP A 117 2.61 0.98 -3.00
CA ASP A 117 2.51 1.17 -4.45
C ASP A 117 3.65 2.08 -4.92
N ARG A 118 4.59 1.51 -5.68
CA ARG A 118 5.74 2.20 -6.25
C ARG A 118 5.72 2.06 -7.76
N TYR A 119 5.83 3.19 -8.46
CA TYR A 119 5.67 3.16 -9.92
C TYR A 119 6.50 4.22 -10.65
N LEU A 120 6.73 3.96 -11.93
CA LEU A 120 7.20 4.92 -12.91
C LEU A 120 6.05 5.24 -13.87
N SER A 121 6.02 6.46 -14.39
CA SER A 121 5.05 6.80 -15.42
C SER A 121 5.59 7.86 -16.38
N HIS A 122 5.27 7.71 -17.65
CA HIS A 122 5.50 8.71 -18.68
C HIS A 122 4.19 9.02 -19.40
N ARG A 123 4.01 10.27 -19.83
CA ARG A 123 2.87 10.66 -20.65
C ARG A 123 3.31 11.37 -21.90
N ARG A 124 2.52 11.19 -22.96
CA ARG A 124 2.66 11.89 -24.23
C ARG A 124 1.26 12.24 -24.75
N GLY A 125 0.90 13.52 -24.63
CA GLY A 125 -0.50 13.93 -24.77
C GLY A 125 -1.38 13.25 -23.72
N ASP A 126 -2.52 12.71 -24.16
CA ASP A 126 -3.45 11.98 -23.28
C ASP A 126 -3.02 10.54 -22.98
N ALA A 127 -2.06 10.00 -23.73
CA ALA A 127 -1.57 8.64 -23.53
C ALA A 127 -0.60 8.57 -22.35
N ILE A 128 -0.71 7.48 -21.57
CA ILE A 128 0.16 7.18 -20.44
C ILE A 128 0.81 5.80 -20.64
N ALA A 129 2.08 5.69 -20.26
CA ALA A 129 2.74 4.44 -19.97
C ALA A 129 3.05 4.43 -18.47
N ALA A 130 2.72 3.35 -17.77
CA ALA A 130 3.08 3.17 -16.38
C ALA A 130 3.54 1.74 -16.12
N ILE A 131 4.52 1.58 -15.23
CA ILE A 131 4.91 0.30 -14.64
C ILE A 131 4.99 0.51 -13.14
N GLY A 132 4.47 -0.43 -12.37
CA GLY A 132 4.60 -0.36 -10.94
C GLY A 132 4.54 -1.71 -10.27
N TRP A 133 4.78 -1.67 -8.98
CA TRP A 133 4.70 -2.81 -8.09
C TRP A 133 3.83 -2.47 -6.91
N ILE A 134 2.89 -3.35 -6.60
CA ILE A 134 1.91 -3.16 -5.54
C ILE A 134 1.92 -4.32 -4.54
N ARG A 135 1.54 -3.98 -3.31
CA ARG A 135 1.21 -4.95 -2.25
C ARG A 135 -0.09 -4.61 -1.57
N THR A 136 -0.97 -5.59 -1.48
CA THR A 136 -2.32 -5.43 -0.94
C THR A 136 -2.33 -5.62 0.57
N LEU A 137 -3.45 -5.22 1.17
CA LEU A 137 -3.78 -5.55 2.55
C LEU A 137 -4.86 -6.63 2.51
N GLU A 138 -4.65 -7.73 3.22
CA GLU A 138 -5.67 -8.73 3.50
C GLU A 138 -5.73 -8.89 5.02
N ASP A 139 -6.89 -8.62 5.61
CA ASP A 139 -7.09 -8.61 7.07
C ASP A 139 -6.03 -7.81 7.86
N GLU A 140 -5.66 -6.63 7.35
CA GLU A 140 -4.60 -5.74 7.89
C GLU A 140 -3.17 -6.32 7.80
N ALA A 141 -2.99 -7.51 7.25
CA ALA A 141 -1.68 -8.06 6.92
C ALA A 141 -1.28 -7.63 5.51
N GLU A 142 -0.02 -7.23 5.34
CA GLU A 142 0.51 -6.95 4.02
C GLU A 142 0.75 -8.26 3.27
N THR A 143 -0.02 -8.50 2.21
CA THR A 143 0.07 -9.71 1.41
C THR A 143 0.51 -9.42 -0.02
N GLY A 144 1.06 -10.46 -0.67
CA GLY A 144 1.43 -10.41 -2.08
C GLY A 144 2.66 -9.54 -2.40
N GLY A 145 2.75 -9.23 -3.70
CA GLY A 145 3.80 -8.46 -4.36
C GLY A 145 3.67 -8.74 -5.85
N ALA A 146 3.12 -7.78 -6.60
CA ALA A 146 2.81 -8.01 -8.01
C ALA A 146 3.16 -6.80 -8.87
N TRP A 147 3.69 -7.11 -10.06
CA TRP A 147 3.97 -6.11 -11.08
C TRP A 147 2.71 -5.81 -11.88
N TYR A 148 2.57 -4.57 -12.32
CA TYR A 148 1.50 -4.16 -13.20
C TYR A 148 2.01 -3.14 -14.22
N VAL A 149 1.32 -3.07 -15.35
CA VAL A 149 1.60 -2.13 -16.45
C VAL A 149 0.32 -1.46 -16.90
N ASP A 150 0.43 -0.22 -17.37
CA ASP A 150 -0.62 0.56 -18.03
C ASP A 150 -1.89 0.79 -17.20
N GLN A 151 -1.74 0.99 -15.88
CA GLN A 151 -2.87 1.43 -15.09
C GLN A 151 -3.22 2.90 -15.40
N GLN A 152 -4.43 3.10 -15.93
CA GLN A 152 -4.97 4.43 -16.22
C GLN A 152 -5.64 5.10 -15.02
N ASN A 153 -6.27 4.32 -14.13
CA ASN A 153 -6.88 4.84 -12.91
C ASN A 153 -5.96 4.64 -11.69
N ALA A 154 -5.42 5.74 -11.17
CA ALA A 154 -4.48 5.76 -10.04
C ALA A 154 -5.10 5.33 -8.70
N ASP A 155 -6.42 5.26 -8.60
CA ASP A 155 -7.15 4.94 -7.38
C ASP A 155 -7.82 3.55 -7.43
N ALA A 156 -7.88 2.90 -8.61
CA ALA A 156 -8.41 1.54 -8.76
C ALA A 156 -7.28 0.51 -8.81
N LEU A 157 -7.50 -0.70 -8.28
CA LEU A 157 -6.53 -1.81 -8.39
C LEU A 157 -6.24 -2.16 -9.87
N PRO A 158 -5.01 -2.62 -10.18
CA PRO A 158 -4.74 -3.17 -11.50
C PRO A 158 -5.61 -4.39 -11.78
N THR A 159 -6.22 -4.42 -12.96
CA THR A 159 -7.01 -5.57 -13.41
C THR A 159 -6.14 -6.69 -13.98
N LYS A 160 -4.92 -6.35 -14.42
CA LYS A 160 -3.91 -7.28 -14.90
C LYS A 160 -2.64 -7.12 -14.08
N LEU A 161 -2.09 -8.25 -13.66
CA LEU A 161 -0.80 -8.36 -13.01
C LEU A 161 0.15 -9.15 -13.92
N GLU A 162 1.41 -8.77 -13.90
CA GLU A 162 2.47 -9.45 -14.64
C GLU A 162 3.17 -10.46 -13.74
N GLU A 163 3.60 -11.57 -14.34
CA GLU A 163 4.17 -12.72 -13.62
C GLU A 163 5.56 -12.42 -13.03
N SER A 164 6.28 -11.45 -13.60
CA SER A 164 7.61 -11.05 -13.16
C SER A 164 7.93 -9.60 -13.50
N PHE A 165 9.06 -9.11 -12.95
CA PHE A 165 9.59 -7.79 -13.30
C PHE A 165 9.96 -7.72 -14.78
N GLU A 166 10.53 -8.79 -15.34
CA GLU A 166 10.98 -8.87 -16.73
C GLU A 166 9.80 -8.78 -17.70
N ALA A 167 8.71 -9.50 -17.41
CA ALA A 167 7.48 -9.43 -18.19
C ALA A 167 6.88 -8.01 -18.14
N ALA A 168 6.84 -7.40 -16.95
CA ALA A 168 6.38 -6.03 -16.79
C ALA A 168 7.27 -5.01 -17.50
N ARG A 169 8.59 -5.18 -17.43
CA ARG A 169 9.57 -4.35 -18.14
C ARG A 169 9.34 -4.42 -19.65
N GLU A 170 9.20 -5.63 -20.21
CA GLU A 170 8.97 -5.80 -21.65
C GLU A 170 7.65 -5.15 -22.08
N ALA A 171 6.56 -5.39 -21.36
CA ALA A 171 5.26 -4.78 -21.63
C ALA A 171 5.31 -3.25 -21.53
N PHE A 172 6.05 -2.71 -20.56
CA PHE A 172 6.21 -1.28 -20.38
C PHE A 172 7.04 -0.62 -21.48
N VAL A 173 8.12 -1.26 -21.94
CA VAL A 173 8.91 -0.78 -23.09
C VAL A 173 8.04 -0.76 -24.35
N LYS A 174 7.30 -1.84 -24.63
CA LYS A 174 6.32 -1.87 -25.73
C LYS A 174 5.29 -0.75 -25.60
N ARG A 175 4.85 -0.45 -24.37
CA ARG A 175 3.91 0.64 -24.13
C ARG A 175 4.51 2.01 -24.45
N LEU A 176 5.75 2.29 -24.01
CA LEU A 176 6.47 3.53 -24.35
C LEU A 176 6.59 3.73 -25.86
N GLU A 177 6.93 2.67 -26.59
CA GLU A 177 6.96 2.69 -28.06
C GLU A 177 5.58 2.95 -28.67
N SER A 178 4.53 2.28 -28.16
CA SER A 178 3.16 2.42 -28.66
C SER A 178 2.58 3.84 -28.48
N ILE A 179 2.99 4.56 -27.42
CA ILE A 179 2.60 5.97 -27.22
C ILE A 179 3.51 6.93 -28.00
N GLY A 180 4.47 6.39 -28.76
CA GLY A 180 5.37 7.12 -29.63
C GLY A 180 6.50 7.85 -28.92
N THR A 181 6.89 7.41 -27.72
CA THR A 181 8.05 8.00 -27.03
C THR A 181 9.30 7.82 -27.90
N PRO A 182 9.97 8.90 -28.34
CA PRO A 182 11.13 8.80 -29.21
C PRO A 182 12.30 8.12 -28.50
N ARG A 183 13.12 7.39 -29.25
CA ARG A 183 14.44 6.94 -28.78
C ARG A 183 15.45 8.07 -28.95
N LYS A 184 16.45 8.13 -28.08
CA LYS A 184 17.59 9.03 -28.25
C LYS A 184 18.41 8.59 -29.46
N ALA A 185 18.95 9.58 -30.18
CA ALA A 185 19.86 9.37 -31.30
C ALA A 185 21.26 8.97 -30.83
#